data_AF-A0A354GWH5-F1
#
_entry.id   AF-A0A354GWH5-F1
#
_cell.length_a   1.000
_cell.length_b   1.000
_cell.length_c   1.000
_cell.angle_alpha   90.00
_cell.angle_beta   90.00
_cell.angle_gamma   90.00
#
_symmetry.space_group_name_H-M   'P 1'
#
loop_
_entity.id
_entity.type
_entity.pdbx_description
1 polymer ?
#
loop_
_entity_poly.entity_id
_entity_poly.type
_entity_poly.pdbx_seq_one_letter_code
_entity_poly.pdbx_strand_id
1 'polypeptide(L)'
;GEAFDKVASLLGLGFPGGPAVEREAAAGDPRAIRLPRSFLHEDRLDFSFSGLKTAVLYALAGPNGPRPAPPGPGKRRADLAASFQEAVVDVLTVKCRQALRLTKLPRLAVGGGVAAN
;
A
#
# COMPACT_ATOMS: atom_id res chain seq x y z
N GLY A 1 3.00 8.15 -1.86
CA GLY A 1 2.20 9.05 -2.71
C GLY A 1 1.87 8.31 -3.97
N GLU A 2 2.79 8.29 -4.94
CA GLU A 2 2.58 7.70 -6.26
C GLU A 2 2.05 6.24 -6.27
N ALA A 3 2.45 5.40 -5.30
CA ALA A 3 1.88 4.06 -5.17
C ALA A 3 0.38 4.07 -4.84
N PHE A 4 -0.06 4.96 -3.95
CA PHE A 4 -1.47 5.18 -3.66
C PHE A 4 -2.20 5.72 -4.89
N ASP A 5 -1.64 6.68 -5.63
CA ASP A 5 -2.25 7.20 -6.85
C ASP A 5 -2.42 6.12 -7.93
N LYS A 6 -1.41 5.26 -8.09
CA LYS A 6 -1.49 4.16 -9.05
C LYS A 6 -2.55 3.14 -8.64
N VAL A 7 -2.63 2.78 -7.36
CA VAL A 7 -3.63 1.84 -6.86
C VAL A 7 -5.03 2.43 -6.90
N ALA A 8 -5.20 3.71 -6.55
CA ALA A 8 -6.47 4.41 -6.71
C ALA A 8 -6.96 4.38 -8.16
N SER A 9 -6.06 4.59 -9.13
CA SER A 9 -6.38 4.46 -10.55
C SER A 9 -6.79 3.02 -10.95
N LEU A 10 -6.09 1.99 -10.46
CA LEU A 10 -6.43 0.59 -10.71
C LEU A 10 -7.80 0.21 -10.10
N LEU A 11 -8.14 0.81 -8.96
CA LEU A 11 -9.41 0.58 -8.26
C LEU A 11 -10.54 1.52 -8.72
N GLY A 12 -10.26 2.49 -9.59
CA GLY A 12 -11.26 3.45 -10.07
C GLY A 12 -11.72 4.46 -9.02
N LEU A 13 -10.86 4.80 -8.05
CA LEU A 13 -11.18 5.68 -6.91
C LEU A 13 -10.88 7.16 -7.17
N GLY A 14 -10.22 7.49 -8.28
CA GLY A 14 -9.87 8.87 -8.65
C GLY A 14 -8.59 9.39 -7.99
N PHE A 15 -8.44 10.72 -7.97
CA PHE A 15 -7.28 11.45 -7.43
C PHE A 15 -7.77 12.55 -6.45
N PRO A 16 -7.04 12.85 -5.35
CA PRO A 16 -5.77 12.26 -4.90
C PRO A 16 -5.94 10.84 -4.36
N GLY A 17 -5.00 9.95 -4.70
CA GLY A 17 -5.15 8.52 -4.45
C GLY A 17 -5.03 8.12 -2.98
N GLY A 18 -4.23 8.84 -2.18
CA GLY A 18 -4.08 8.57 -0.75
C GLY A 18 -5.42 8.60 0.00
N PRO A 19 -6.08 9.78 0.10
CA PRO A 19 -7.37 9.90 0.78
C PRO A 19 -8.49 9.05 0.14
N ALA A 20 -8.39 8.74 -1.15
CA ALA A 20 -9.37 7.90 -1.84
C ALA A 20 -9.24 6.42 -1.45
N VAL A 21 -8.01 5.90 -1.41
CA VAL A 21 -7.72 4.54 -0.96
C VAL A 21 -8.04 4.37 0.51
N GLU A 22 -7.70 5.34 1.36
CA GLU A 22 -7.99 5.29 2.80
C GLU A 22 -9.48 5.16 3.10
N ARG A 23 -10.31 6.00 2.45
CA ARG A 23 -11.77 5.95 2.59
C ARG A 23 -12.34 4.61 2.12
N GLU A 24 -11.83 4.05 1.03
CA GLU A 24 -12.27 2.75 0.53
C GLU A 24 -11.80 1.60 1.44
N ALA A 25 -10.57 1.68 1.96
CA ALA A 25 -9.96 0.70 2.84
C ALA A 25 -10.70 0.56 4.18
N ALA A 26 -11.33 1.62 4.68
CA ALA A 26 -12.08 1.61 5.95
C ALA A 26 -13.21 0.56 5.99
N ALA A 27 -13.73 0.13 4.84
CA ALA A 27 -14.77 -0.90 4.73
C ALA A 27 -14.22 -2.30 4.37
N GLY A 28 -12.89 -2.45 4.26
CA GLY A 28 -12.23 -3.68 3.82
C GLY A 28 -11.57 -4.44 4.95
N ASP A 29 -11.26 -5.71 4.70
CA ASP A 29 -10.39 -6.52 5.55
C ASP A 29 -8.92 -6.38 5.09
N PRO A 30 -8.02 -5.81 5.91
CA PRO A 30 -6.61 -5.64 5.55
C PRO A 30 -5.88 -6.98 5.32
N ARG A 31 -6.43 -8.11 5.76
CA ARG A 31 -5.83 -9.45 5.63
C ARG A 31 -6.43 -10.27 4.48
N ALA A 32 -7.42 -9.74 3.76
CA ALA A 32 -8.10 -10.45 2.70
C ALA A 32 -7.16 -10.86 1.54
N ILE A 33 -6.15 -10.04 1.24
CA ILE A 33 -5.24 -10.27 0.12
C ILE A 33 -3.79 -10.18 0.60
N ARG A 34 -3.05 -11.28 0.39
CA ARG A 34 -1.64 -11.36 0.75
C ARG A 34 -0.78 -10.66 -0.29
N LEU A 35 -0.46 -9.41 -0.02
CA LEU A 35 0.43 -8.58 -0.83
C LEU A 35 1.89 -8.64 -0.32
N PRO A 36 2.90 -8.47 -1.18
CA PRO A 36 4.30 -8.51 -0.77
C PRO A 36 4.67 -7.29 0.08
N ARG A 37 5.53 -7.49 1.08
CA ARG A 37 6.18 -6.43 1.85
C ARG A 37 7.66 -6.39 1.48
N SER A 38 8.00 -5.64 0.43
CA SER A 38 9.36 -5.58 -0.11
C SER A 38 10.39 -5.19 0.95
N PHE A 39 11.52 -5.90 0.98
CA PHE A 39 12.65 -5.64 1.87
C PHE A 39 12.33 -5.69 3.37
N LEU A 40 11.17 -6.19 3.80
CA LEU A 40 10.74 -6.13 5.21
C LEU A 40 11.73 -6.82 6.17
N HIS A 41 12.38 -7.89 5.70
CA HIS A 41 13.31 -8.72 6.48
C HIS A 41 14.79 -8.44 6.20
N GLU A 42 15.09 -7.41 5.40
CA GLU A 42 16.47 -7.06 5.03
C GLU A 42 17.01 -5.93 5.91
N ASP A 43 18.32 -6.01 6.22
CA ASP A 43 19.05 -5.02 7.01
C ASP A 43 19.40 -3.73 6.23
N ARG A 44 18.49 -3.30 5.36
CA ARG A 44 18.58 -2.06 4.57
C ARG A 44 17.42 -1.12 4.88
N LEU A 45 17.61 0.18 4.71
CA LEU A 45 16.55 1.18 4.95
C LEU A 45 15.82 1.63 3.68
N ASP A 46 16.12 1.01 2.54
CA ASP A 46 15.49 1.33 1.25
C ASP A 46 14.03 0.86 1.19
N PHE A 47 13.24 1.55 0.37
CA PHE A 47 11.85 1.21 0.06
C PHE A 47 11.70 0.73 -1.39
N SER A 48 10.80 -0.22 -1.63
CA SER A 48 10.35 -0.57 -2.98
C SER A 48 8.87 -0.91 -3.00
N PHE A 49 8.08 -0.05 -3.67
CA PHE A 49 6.63 -0.25 -3.81
C PHE A 49 6.22 -0.62 -5.24
N SER A 50 7.16 -0.73 -6.19
CA SER A 50 6.83 -1.09 -7.58
C SER A 50 6.22 -2.49 -7.69
N GLY A 51 6.85 -3.48 -7.03
CA GLY A 51 6.32 -4.85 -6.97
C GLY A 51 4.95 -4.95 -6.30
N LEU A 52 4.68 -4.08 -5.32
CA LEU A 52 3.38 -4.00 -4.65
C LEU A 52 2.27 -3.51 -5.60
N LYS A 53 2.55 -2.48 -6.42
CA LYS A 53 1.60 -2.00 -7.46
C LYS A 53 1.26 -3.14 -8.44
N THR A 54 2.27 -3.91 -8.86
CA THR A 54 2.09 -5.05 -9.76
C THR A 54 1.30 -6.18 -9.10
N ALA A 55 1.54 -6.46 -7.82
CA ALA A 55 0.79 -7.47 -7.08
C ALA A 55 -0.70 -7.12 -6.96
N VAL A 56 -1.05 -5.84 -6.77
CA VAL A 56 -2.44 -5.37 -6.80
C VAL A 56 -3.06 -5.56 -8.18
N LEU A 57 -2.33 -5.24 -9.25
CA LEU A 57 -2.77 -5.49 -10.63
C LEU A 57 -3.04 -6.99 -10.86
N TYR A 58 -2.15 -7.86 -10.40
CA TYR A 58 -2.33 -9.31 -10.51
C TYR A 58 -3.48 -9.83 -9.65
N ALA A 59 -3.72 -9.24 -8.48
CA ALA A 59 -4.89 -9.57 -7.69
C ALA A 59 -6.21 -9.20 -8.41
N LEU A 60 -6.18 -8.17 -9.28
CA LEU A 60 -7.33 -7.77 -10.11
C LEU A 60 -7.52 -8.63 -11.36
N ALA A 61 -6.44 -8.87 -12.13
CA ALA A 61 -6.50 -9.45 -13.48
C ALA A 61 -5.90 -10.86 -13.62
N GLY A 62 -5.17 -11.33 -12.62
CA GLY A 62 -4.27 -12.48 -12.73
C GLY A 62 -2.91 -12.12 -13.38
N PRO A 63 -1.89 -12.99 -13.26
CA PRO A 63 -0.52 -12.70 -13.70
C PRO A 63 -0.37 -12.44 -15.21
N ASN A 64 -1.21 -13.10 -16.02
CA ASN A 64 -1.19 -13.05 -17.49
C ASN A 64 -2.50 -12.48 -18.06
N GLY A 65 -3.32 -11.85 -17.22
CA GLY A 65 -4.59 -11.29 -17.65
C GLY A 65 -4.41 -10.01 -18.49
N PRO A 66 -5.38 -9.67 -19.34
CA PRO A 66 -5.42 -8.35 -19.96
C PRO A 66 -5.52 -7.27 -18.88
N ARG A 67 -5.21 -6.02 -19.23
CA ARG A 67 -5.36 -4.90 -18.30
C ARG A 67 -6.81 -4.86 -17.78
N PRO A 68 -7.04 -4.99 -16.46
CA PRO A 68 -8.39 -5.12 -15.93
C PRO A 68 -9.11 -3.77 -16.02
N ALA A 69 -10.41 -3.83 -16.26
CA ALA A 69 -11.28 -2.71 -15.92
C ALA A 69 -11.28 -2.54 -14.39
N PRO A 70 -11.42 -1.30 -13.87
CA PRO A 70 -11.57 -1.09 -12.44
C PRO A 70 -12.73 -1.92 -11.88
N PRO A 71 -12.57 -2.55 -10.70
CA PRO A 71 -13.66 -3.27 -10.07
C PRO A 71 -14.79 -2.29 -9.72
N GLY A 72 -16.04 -2.77 -9.83
CA GLY A 72 -17.18 -2.04 -9.29
C GLY A 72 -17.07 -1.84 -7.77
N PRO A 73 -17.84 -0.91 -7.19
CA PRO A 73 -17.93 -0.75 -5.74
C PRO A 73 -18.34 -2.05 -5.06
N GLY A 74 -17.73 -2.33 -3.91
CA GLY A 74 -18.08 -3.50 -3.10
C GLY A 74 -16.91 -4.08 -2.33
N LYS A 75 -17.18 -5.15 -1.59
CA LYS A 75 -16.24 -5.71 -0.62
C LYS A 75 -14.87 -6.06 -1.21
N ARG A 76 -14.82 -6.62 -2.41
CA ARG A 76 -13.54 -6.96 -3.06
C ARG A 76 -12.65 -5.74 -3.32
N ARG A 77 -13.25 -4.59 -3.68
CA ARG A 77 -12.51 -3.34 -3.93
C ARG A 77 -12.00 -2.75 -2.61
N ALA A 78 -12.83 -2.78 -1.57
CA ALA A 78 -12.47 -2.37 -0.21
C ALA A 78 -11.34 -3.24 0.37
N ASP A 79 -11.45 -4.57 0.23
CA ASP A 79 -10.44 -5.54 0.68
C ASP A 79 -9.09 -5.31 -0.04
N LEU A 80 -9.10 -5.03 -1.36
CA LEU A 80 -7.89 -4.65 -2.10
C LEU A 80 -7.25 -3.36 -1.59
N ALA A 81 -8.06 -2.32 -1.35
CA ALA A 81 -7.59 -1.05 -0.81
C ALA A 81 -6.99 -1.24 0.58
N ALA A 82 -7.68 -1.97 1.47
CA ALA A 82 -7.26 -2.25 2.83
C ALA A 82 -5.96 -3.07 2.87
N SER A 83 -5.89 -4.17 2.13
CA SER A 83 -4.67 -4.99 2.07
C SER A 83 -3.48 -4.25 1.47
N PHE A 84 -3.70 -3.36 0.51
CA PHE A 84 -2.64 -2.51 -0.04
C PHE A 84 -2.15 -1.49 0.98
N GLN A 85 -3.07 -0.77 1.65
CA GLN A 85 -2.73 0.21 2.66
C GLN A 85 -1.93 -0.44 3.80
N GLU A 86 -2.41 -1.58 4.30
CA GLU A 86 -1.71 -2.37 5.33
C GLU A 86 -0.28 -2.75 4.91
N ALA A 87 -0.11 -3.22 3.67
CA ALA A 87 1.21 -3.61 3.17
C ALA A 87 2.20 -2.42 3.11
N VAL A 88 1.72 -1.22 2.80
CA VAL A 88 2.55 -0.01 2.80
C VAL A 88 2.90 0.41 4.24
N VAL A 89 1.90 0.45 5.13
CA VAL A 89 2.07 0.83 6.54
C VAL A 89 3.01 -0.13 7.27
N ASP A 90 2.90 -1.43 7.00
CA ASP A 90 3.81 -2.46 7.53
C ASP A 90 5.28 -2.13 7.21
N VAL A 91 5.57 -1.89 5.93
CA VAL A 91 6.94 -1.61 5.46
C VAL A 91 7.46 -0.33 6.08
N LEU A 92 6.66 0.75 6.08
CA LEU A 92 7.03 2.02 6.70
C LEU A 92 7.34 1.84 8.19
N THR A 93 6.45 1.17 8.93
CA THR A 93 6.59 0.95 10.37
C THR A 93 7.84 0.15 10.71
N VAL A 94 8.11 -0.95 10.00
CA VAL A 94 9.29 -1.78 10.23
C VAL A 94 10.57 -1.01 9.91
N LYS A 95 10.61 -0.27 8.79
CA LYS A 95 11.79 0.53 8.42
C LYS A 95 12.04 1.68 9.38
N CYS A 96 10.99 2.35 9.86
CA CYS A 96 11.11 3.36 10.91
C CYS A 96 11.67 2.77 12.21
N ARG A 97 11.16 1.62 12.67
CA ARG A 97 11.70 0.92 13.85
C ARG A 97 13.16 0.51 13.66
N GLN A 98 13.53 0.04 12.47
CA GLN A 98 14.90 -0.31 12.12
C GLN A 98 15.82 0.92 12.16
N ALA A 99 15.40 2.04 11.57
CA ALA A 99 16.15 3.29 11.60
C ALA A 99 16.36 3.81 13.03
N LEU A 100 15.33 3.77 13.88
CA LEU A 100 15.45 4.15 15.30
C LEU A 100 16.45 3.26 16.04
N ARG A 101 16.43 1.94 15.81
CA ARG A 101 17.43 1.01 16.41
C ARG A 101 18.85 1.30 15.96
N LEU A 102 19.06 1.53 14.66
CA LEU A 102 20.39 1.78 14.08
C LEU A 102 20.97 3.13 14.55
N THR A 103 20.14 4.16 14.60
CA THR A 103 20.55 5.52 14.99
C THR A 103 20.58 5.73 16.50
N LYS A 104 19.94 4.84 17.28
CA LYS A 104 19.71 4.96 18.73
C LYS A 104 18.99 6.25 19.15
N LEU A 105 18.28 6.89 18.22
CA LEU A 105 17.51 8.08 18.50
C LEU A 105 16.17 7.69 19.16
N PRO A 106 15.70 8.45 20.16
CA PRO A 106 14.45 8.14 20.87
C PRO A 106 13.21 8.71 20.17
N ARG A 107 13.37 9.46 19.08
CA ARG A 107 12.30 10.24 18.45
C ARG A 107 12.30 10.03 16.94
N LEU A 108 11.10 9.85 16.39
CA LEU A 108 10.82 9.81 14.97
C LEU A 108 9.94 11.01 14.62
N ALA A 109 10.29 11.76 13.58
CA ALA A 109 9.42 12.76 12.98
C ALA A 109 8.93 12.24 11.62
N VAL A 110 7.64 12.42 11.34
CA VAL A 110 7.01 12.00 10.08
C VAL A 110 6.44 13.24 9.41
N GLY A 111 6.70 13.39 8.11
CA GLY A 111 6.23 14.52 7.32
C GLY A 111 5.99 14.15 5.86
N GLY A 112 5.35 15.05 5.11
CA GLY A 112 4.94 14.84 3.72
C GLY A 112 3.50 14.35 3.58
N GLY A 113 2.95 14.40 2.36
CA GLY A 113 1.50 14.21 2.13
C GLY A 113 0.95 12.82 2.50
N VAL A 114 1.79 11.79 2.55
CA VAL A 114 1.37 10.44 2.99
C VAL A 114 1.29 10.33 4.52
N ALA A 115 1.89 11.28 5.26
CA ALA A 115 1.84 11.29 6.72
C ALA A 115 0.43 11.55 7.28
N ALA A 116 -0.52 11.97 6.43
CA ALA A 116 -1.91 12.22 6.79
C ALA A 116 -2.80 10.96 6.66
N ASN A 117 -2.23 9.82 6.25
CA ASN A 117 -2.91 8.53 6.09
C ASN A 117 -2.94 7.72 7.38
#